data_AF-A0A1B6HKK1-F1
#
_entry.id   AF-A0A1B6HKK1-F1
#
_cell.length_a   1.000
_cell.length_b   1.000
_cell.length_c   1.000
_cell.angle_alpha   90.00
_cell.angle_beta   90.00
_cell.angle_gamma   90.00
#
_symmetry.space_group_name_H-M   'P 1'
#
loop_
_entity.id
_entity.type
_entity.pdbx_description
1 polymer ?
#
loop_
_entity_poly.entity_id
_entity_poly.type
_entity_poly.pdbx_seq_one_letter_code
_entity_poly.pdbx_strand_id
1 'polypeptide(L)'
;MTRLQNLAHDAGRTIIVVIHSPSSRLLELVDDLLLLANGQCIFNGTLQDLLPTFESIGIQCPQYYNRADFALEVACKERGDHIQELVTMAKEKHHKRTGNFYNDKPP
;
A
#
# COMPACT_ATOMS: atom_id res chain seq x y z
N MET A 1 15.35 -9.44 -0.27
CA MET A 1 14.65 -8.39 0.51
C MET A 1 15.15 -8.26 1.94
N THR A 2 15.47 -9.34 2.67
CA THR A 2 15.99 -9.27 4.06
C THR A 2 17.18 -8.32 4.26
N ARG A 3 18.13 -8.25 3.32
CA ARG A 3 19.23 -7.27 3.41
C ARG A 3 18.79 -5.81 3.31
N LEU A 4 17.78 -5.52 2.49
CA LEU A 4 17.23 -4.18 2.37
C LEU A 4 16.42 -3.83 3.62
N GLN A 5 15.62 -4.78 4.11
CA GLN A 5 14.89 -4.62 5.37
C GLN A 5 15.83 -4.34 6.54
N ASN A 6 16.91 -5.11 6.69
CA ASN A 6 17.91 -4.86 7.73
C ASN A 6 18.58 -3.50 7.56
N LEU A 7 18.91 -3.08 6.33
CA LEU A 7 19.44 -1.74 6.10
C LEU A 7 18.44 -0.64 6.50
N ALA A 8 17.15 -0.87 6.27
CA ALA A 8 16.11 0.09 6.63
C ALA A 8 15.99 0.24 8.15
N HIS A 9 15.87 -0.89 8.88
CA HIS A 9 15.68 -0.86 10.33
C HIS A 9 16.98 -0.59 11.11
N ASP A 10 18.07 -1.26 10.76
CA ASP A 10 19.31 -1.23 11.56
C ASP A 10 20.15 0.02 11.27
N ALA A 11 20.13 0.51 10.03
CA ALA A 11 20.90 1.69 9.63
C ALA A 11 20.05 2.97 9.52
N GLY A 12 18.75 2.91 9.86
CA GLY A 12 17.83 4.06 9.85
C GLY A 12 17.68 4.68 8.46
N ARG A 13 17.64 3.88 7.40
CA ARG A 13 17.51 4.34 6.01
C ARG A 13 16.09 4.16 5.50
N THR A 14 15.55 5.14 4.78
CA THR A 14 14.32 4.95 4.01
C THR A 14 14.65 4.31 2.67
N ILE A 15 13.99 3.19 2.36
CA ILE A 15 14.18 2.46 1.11
C ILE A 15 12.84 2.43 0.37
N ILE A 16 12.85 2.90 -0.87
CA ILE A 16 11.69 2.85 -1.77
C ILE A 16 12.02 1.86 -2.88
N VAL A 17 11.13 0.90 -3.13
CA VAL A 17 11.31 -0.12 -4.17
C VAL A 17 10.04 -0.21 -5.01
N VAL A 18 10.21 -0.31 -6.33
CA VAL A 18 9.13 -0.63 -7.27
C VAL A 18 9.22 -2.11 -7.62
N ILE A 19 8.11 -2.83 -7.50
CA ILE A 19 8.07 -4.29 -7.68
C ILE A 19 6.97 -4.62 -8.67
N HIS A 20 7.36 -5.24 -9.79
CA HIS A 20 6.43 -5.53 -10.88
C HIS A 20 5.48 -6.69 -10.57
N SER A 21 5.92 -7.68 -9.78
CA SER A 21 5.08 -8.83 -9.39
C SER A 21 5.61 -9.40 -8.07
N PRO A 22 5.23 -8.83 -6.92
CA PRO A 22 5.71 -9.31 -5.63
C PRO A 22 5.11 -10.68 -5.33
N SER A 23 5.92 -11.61 -4.84
CA SER A 23 5.39 -12.81 -4.22
C SER A 23 4.71 -12.45 -2.89
N SER A 24 3.79 -13.31 -2.43
CA SER A 24 3.11 -13.15 -1.13
C SER A 24 4.10 -12.90 0.02
N ARG A 25 5.15 -13.72 0.08
CA ARG A 25 6.22 -13.62 1.07
C ARG A 25 6.99 -12.30 0.99
N LEU A 26 7.17 -11.75 -0.20
CA LEU A 26 7.85 -10.46 -0.33
C LEU A 26 6.96 -9.33 0.18
N LEU A 27 5.67 -9.38 -0.14
CA LEU A 27 4.71 -8.36 0.31
C LEU A 27 4.65 -8.30 1.84
N GLU A 28 4.73 -9.45 2.51
CA GLU A 28 4.78 -9.55 3.98
C GLU A 28 5.99 -8.87 4.66
N LEU A 29 7.05 -8.58 3.90
CA LEU A 29 8.24 -7.90 4.42
C LEU A 29 8.16 -6.37 4.30
N VAL A 30 7.09 -5.86 3.68
CA VAL A 30 6.92 -4.42 3.44
C VAL A 30 6.08 -3.80 4.55
N ASP A 31 6.61 -2.75 5.19
CA ASP A 31 5.92 -2.03 6.26
C ASP A 31 4.74 -1.20 5.72
N ASP A 32 4.99 -0.40 4.69
CA ASP A 32 4.03 0.47 4.02
C ASP A 32 3.97 0.15 2.52
N LEU A 33 2.75 -0.02 2.00
CA LEU A 33 2.46 -0.29 0.60
C LEU A 33 1.89 0.96 -0.07
N LEU A 34 2.51 1.36 -1.17
CA LEU A 34 1.98 2.33 -2.12
C LEU A 34 1.52 1.59 -3.38
N LEU A 35 0.22 1.59 -3.63
CA LEU A 35 -0.38 0.96 -4.80
C LEU A 35 -0.87 2.02 -5.78
N LEU A 36 -0.47 1.87 -7.05
CA LEU A 36 -0.80 2.78 -8.13
C LEU A 36 -1.61 2.05 -9.20
N ALA A 37 -2.62 2.73 -9.75
CA ALA A 37 -3.36 2.31 -10.93
C ALA A 37 -3.53 3.49 -11.87
N ASN A 38 -3.22 3.32 -13.16
CA ASN A 38 -3.31 4.38 -14.18
C ASN A 38 -2.63 5.71 -13.76
N GLY A 39 -1.49 5.63 -13.07
CA GLY A 39 -0.76 6.81 -12.58
C GLY A 39 -1.38 7.50 -11.36
N GLN A 40 -2.45 6.95 -10.79
CA GLN A 40 -3.12 7.46 -9.60
C GLN A 40 -2.85 6.56 -8.39
N CYS A 41 -2.69 7.16 -7.21
CA CYS A 41 -2.57 6.43 -5.96
C CYS A 41 -3.93 5.90 -5.50
N ILE A 42 -4.09 4.58 -5.47
CA ILE A 42 -5.31 3.91 -5.03
C ILE A 42 -5.22 3.38 -3.60
N PHE A 43 -4.01 3.18 -3.08
CA PHE A 43 -3.79 2.80 -1.70
C PHE A 43 -2.44 3.29 -1.20
N ASN A 44 -2.41 3.81 0.03
CA ASN A 44 -1.19 4.19 0.73
C ASN A 44 -1.36 3.92 2.23
N GLY A 45 -0.68 2.91 2.74
CA GLY A 45 -0.79 2.51 4.14
C GLY A 45 -0.11 1.18 4.42
N THR A 46 -0.31 0.66 5.63
CA THR A 46 0.28 -0.62 6.04
C THR A 46 -0.36 -1.77 5.27
N LEU A 47 0.36 -2.90 5.17
CA LEU A 47 -0.20 -4.10 4.54
C LEU A 47 -1.46 -4.64 5.27
N GLN A 48 -1.58 -4.40 6.57
CA GLN A 48 -2.73 -4.84 7.37
C GLN A 48 -4.00 -4.06 7.02
N ASP A 49 -3.85 -2.80 6.62
CA ASP A 49 -4.97 -1.93 6.24
C ASP A 49 -5.47 -2.21 4.81
N LEU A 50 -4.73 -2.98 4.01
CA LEU A 50 -5.02 -3.21 2.59
C LEU A 50 -6.39 -3.86 2.38
N LEU A 51 -6.60 -5.04 2.99
CA LEU A 51 -7.86 -5.78 2.83
C LEU A 51 -9.05 -5.04 3.44
N PRO A 52 -9.00 -4.50 4.67
CA PRO A 52 -10.10 -3.69 5.22
C PRO A 52 -10.48 -2.50 4.34
N THR A 53 -9.51 -1.87 3.66
CA THR A 53 -9.78 -0.77 2.74
C THR A 53 -10.57 -1.24 1.52
N PHE A 54 -10.18 -2.36 0.92
CA PHE A 54 -10.92 -2.95 -0.20
C PHE A 54 -12.30 -3.47 0.21
N GLU A 55 -12.42 -4.08 1.40
CA GLU A 55 -13.69 -4.58 1.91
C GLU A 55 -14.70 -3.45 2.16
N SER A 56 -14.24 -2.26 2.57
CA SER A 56 -15.11 -1.10 2.83
C SER A 56 -15.83 -0.57 1.59
N ILE A 57 -15.32 -0.86 0.40
CA ILE A 57 -15.94 -0.55 -0.90
C ILE A 57 -16.60 -1.78 -1.55
N GLY A 58 -16.71 -2.89 -0.81
CA GLY A 58 -17.36 -4.11 -1.27
C GLY A 58 -16.46 -5.09 -2.02
N ILE A 59 -15.15 -4.84 -2.11
CA ILE A 59 -14.19 -5.74 -2.76
C ILE A 59 -13.65 -6.73 -1.74
N GLN A 60 -14.18 -7.96 -1.76
CA GLN A 60 -13.85 -9.01 -0.81
C GLN A 60 -12.74 -9.91 -1.35
N CYS A 61 -11.70 -10.15 -0.53
CA CYS A 61 -10.62 -11.05 -0.87
C CYS A 61 -11.00 -12.50 -0.53
N PRO A 62 -10.87 -13.46 -1.46
CA PRO A 62 -11.10 -14.87 -1.15
C PRO A 62 -10.13 -15.41 -0.08
N GLN A 63 -10.58 -16.41 0.68
CA GLN A 63 -9.70 -17.08 1.64
C GLN A 63 -8.54 -17.77 0.93
N TYR A 64 -7.36 -17.71 1.54
CA TYR A 64 -6.10 -18.27 1.02
C TYR A 64 -5.62 -17.67 -0.31
N TYR A 65 -6.17 -16.53 -0.71
CA TYR A 65 -5.70 -15.80 -1.89
C TYR A 65 -4.45 -14.98 -1.60
N ASN A 66 -3.56 -14.87 -2.58
CA ASN A 66 -2.38 -14.04 -2.46
C ASN A 66 -2.78 -12.56 -2.46
N ARG A 67 -2.49 -11.85 -1.35
CA ARG A 67 -2.79 -10.42 -1.21
C ARG A 67 -2.10 -9.55 -2.26
N ALA A 68 -0.91 -9.95 -2.73
CA ALA A 68 -0.19 -9.23 -3.78
C ALA A 68 -0.97 -9.30 -5.09
N ASP A 69 -1.36 -10.50 -5.49
CA ASP A 69 -2.10 -10.73 -6.73
C ASP A 69 -3.47 -10.05 -6.66
N PHE A 70 -4.15 -10.15 -5.51
CA PHE A 70 -5.41 -9.45 -5.28
C PHE A 70 -5.29 -7.94 -5.47
N ALA A 71 -4.27 -7.31 -4.88
CA ALA A 71 -4.04 -5.88 -5.01
C ALA A 71 -3.77 -5.47 -6.47
N LEU A 72 -3.02 -6.29 -7.22
CA LEU A 72 -2.75 -6.06 -8.63
C LEU A 72 -4.01 -6.21 -9.48
N GLU A 73 -4.84 -7.23 -9.24
CA GLU A 73 -6.12 -7.41 -9.94
C GLU A 73 -7.07 -6.22 -9.74
N VAL A 74 -7.13 -5.68 -8.52
CA VAL A 74 -7.88 -4.45 -8.22
C VAL A 74 -7.30 -3.27 -8.99
N ALA A 75 -5.97 -3.12 -9.03
CA ALA A 75 -5.30 -2.05 -9.78
C ALA A 75 -5.53 -2.17 -11.31
N CYS A 76 -5.65 -3.40 -11.83
CA CYS A 76 -5.91 -3.71 -13.24
C CYS A 76 -7.40 -3.68 -13.61
N LYS A 77 -8.30 -3.32 -12.69
CA LYS A 77 -9.77 -3.30 -12.89
C LYS A 77 -10.40 -4.68 -13.15
N GLU A 78 -9.71 -5.76 -12.81
CA GLU A 78 -10.24 -7.14 -12.99
C GLU A 78 -11.33 -7.48 -11.97
N ARG A 79 -11.40 -6.72 -10.87
CA ARG A 79 -12.41 -6.83 -9.80
C ARG A 79 -13.46 -5.72 -9.82
N GLY A 80 -13.61 -5.03 -10.95
CA GLY A 80 -14.53 -3.90 -11.12
C GLY A 80 -13.80 -2.55 -11.24
N ASP A 81 -14.52 -1.52 -11.69
CA ASP A 81 -13.96 -0.16 -11.84
C ASP A 81 -14.20 0.68 -10.60
N HIS A 82 -13.43 0.42 -9.55
CA HIS A 82 -13.48 1.14 -8.27
C HIS A 82 -12.30 2.11 -8.08
N ILE A 83 -11.53 2.38 -9.14
CA ILE A 83 -10.31 3.20 -9.06
C ILE A 83 -10.63 4.59 -8.48
N GLN A 84 -11.72 5.22 -8.91
CA GLN A 84 -12.05 6.57 -8.48
C GLN A 84 -12.42 6.67 -6.98
N GLU A 85 -13.11 5.66 -6.45
CA GLU A 85 -13.45 5.55 -5.03
C GLU A 85 -12.19 5.35 -4.19
N LEU A 86 -11.33 4.43 -4.62
CA LEU A 86 -10.04 4.15 -3.98
C LEU A 86 -9.10 5.35 -3.98
N VAL A 87 -9.02 6.10 -5.09
CA VAL A 87 -8.25 7.35 -5.16
C VAL A 87 -8.78 8.37 -4.16
N THR A 88 -10.10 8.48 -3.99
CA THR A 88 -10.72 9.42 -3.06
C THR A 88 -10.37 9.05 -1.61
N MET A 89 -10.52 7.78 -1.25
CA MET A 89 -10.13 7.26 0.07
C MET A 89 -8.63 7.43 0.35
N ALA A 90 -7.77 7.14 -0.63
CA ALA A 90 -6.33 7.29 -0.48
C ALA A 90 -5.92 8.75 -0.24
N LYS A 91 -6.56 9.71 -0.91
CA LYS A 91 -6.34 11.15 -0.69
C LYS A 91 -6.77 11.59 0.70
N GLU A 92 -7.94 11.16 1.16
CA GLU A 92 -8.45 11.48 2.50
C GLU A 92 -7.54 10.92 3.60
N LYS A 93 -7.09 9.67 3.43
CA LYS A 93 -6.17 9.01 4.37
C LYS A 93 -4.79 9.70 4.37
N HIS A 94 -4.29 10.10 3.20
CA HIS A 94 -3.04 10.85 3.10
C HIS A 94 -3.11 12.19 3.80
N HIS A 95 -4.21 12.96 3.64
CA HIS A 95 -4.38 14.26 4.30
C HIS A 95 -4.34 14.14 5.83
N LYS A 96 -4.90 13.05 6.40
CA LYS A 96 -4.83 12.76 7.84
C LYS A 96 -3.43 12.35 8.30
N ARG A 97 -2.65 11.67 7.45
CA ARG A 97 -1.29 11.17 7.76
C ARG A 97 -0.23 12.27 7.62
N THR A 98 -0.44 13.24 6.73
CA THR A 98 0.35 14.48 6.68
C THR A 98 -0.07 15.44 7.79
N GLY A 99 0.10 15.03 9.06
CA GLY A 99 0.31 15.99 10.13
C GLY A 99 1.53 16.87 9.80
N ASN A 100 1.62 18.07 10.39
CA ASN A 100 2.61 19.09 10.04
C ASN A 100 4.08 18.60 10.19
N PHE A 101 4.59 17.85 9.21
CA PHE A 101 5.98 17.40 9.13
C PHE A 101 6.99 18.56 9.17
N TYR A 102 6.55 19.77 8.83
CA TYR A 102 7.36 20.99 8.87
C TYR A 102 7.27 21.78 10.18
N ASN A 103 6.32 21.47 11.08
CA ASN A 103 6.16 22.24 12.34
C ASN A 103 6.71 21.52 13.57
N ASP A 104 7.13 20.26 13.45
CA ASP A 104 7.91 19.62 14.50
C ASP A 104 9.37 20.09 14.39
N LYS A 105 9.73 21.02 15.27
CA LYS A 105 11.11 21.48 15.44
C LYS A 105 11.96 20.26 15.86
N PRO A 106 13.08 19.97 15.19
CA PRO A 106 13.93 18.85 15.60
C PRO A 106 14.40 19.03 17.05
N PRO A 107 14.60 17.94 17.81
CA PRO A 107 15.11 17.98 19.18
C PRO A 107 16.52 18.58 19.25
#